data_AF-A0A395HCV2-F1
#
_entry.id   AF-A0A395HCV2-F1
#
_cell.length_a   1.000
_cell.length_b   1.000
_cell.length_c   1.000
_cell.angle_alpha   90.00
_cell.angle_beta   90.00
_cell.angle_gamma   90.00
#
_symmetry.space_group_name_H-M   'P 1'
#
loop_
_entity.id
_entity.type
_entity.pdbx_description
1 polymer ?
#
loop_
_entity_poly.entity_id
_entity_poly.type
_entity_poly.pdbx_seq_one_letter_code
_entity_poly.pdbx_strand_id
1 'polypeptide(L)'
;MDGPECAWIQSLNLPSVDQSILQAAGMASEAGRSILSQSPSKREPKCTLPPEKVFSIQIGTELFRLSGASIASDAPSYFSRFFEEQLRLHGDVSNVRTLYIDRDPTTFQEIAKHLQGYHILPKDGPQFVKFFADAQFYSLPRLISQLFESEIFVRIGGRNFQIPRDIFSGPGDTPNFFTLGFAAFFASPTEVFPGLDRQGLLRPPAITPPSVPSRSGEVFAQLLHLLRGYPLDIRNEAHRDELLRDCRYFHLRGLEQKLIPHHISFNPIRKRDEIIIRLEDVRRSGIDIEDIPLPPGQNQTDVVSAGFVTYTRPFIDEKKYDLILEIGDESTVLDVTSRRPTFLGATKTRITSLLQIIASKKPNQNRLVQLDGSQPPPEDRLWASLSVDTDLTIDGEREYFPDILRDNTPGLEHLAEEPQRKRKRVDEGSIERPWVIRNGQWRLCLQPRAKGDGMDFVMVAVKLDVFTRQRTRNRMRTFLGS
;
A
#
# COMPACT_ATOMS: atom_id res chain seq x y z
N MET A 1 -31.58 -31.48 -37.24
CA MET A 1 -30.62 -32.34 -36.52
C MET A 1 -29.45 -31.46 -36.12
N ASP A 2 -29.19 -31.07 -34.88
CA ASP A 2 -29.92 -30.90 -33.62
C ASP A 2 -28.98 -29.94 -32.84
N GLY A 3 -29.52 -29.00 -32.05
CA GLY A 3 -28.74 -27.93 -31.39
C GLY A 3 -27.90 -28.40 -30.18
N PRO A 4 -27.65 -27.56 -29.16
CA PRO A 4 -27.72 -26.09 -29.11
C PRO A 4 -26.57 -25.42 -28.27
N GLU A 5 -26.61 -24.08 -28.24
CA GLU A 5 -26.21 -23.15 -27.15
C GLU A 5 -24.80 -23.15 -26.51
N CYS A 6 -24.14 -21.98 -26.58
CA CYS A 6 -23.74 -21.22 -25.38
C CYS A 6 -23.32 -19.79 -25.77
N ALA A 7 -24.30 -18.88 -25.75
CA ALA A 7 -24.11 -17.44 -25.79
C ALA A 7 -23.97 -16.92 -24.35
N TRP A 8 -22.76 -16.59 -23.90
CA TRP A 8 -22.52 -15.76 -22.69
C TRP A 8 -21.13 -15.09 -22.77
N ILE A 9 -20.97 -14.11 -23.65
CA ILE A 9 -19.89 -13.11 -23.56
C ILE A 9 -20.52 -11.76 -23.90
N GLN A 10 -21.05 -11.07 -22.88
CA GLN A 10 -21.25 -9.61 -22.81
C GLN A 10 -22.09 -9.30 -21.56
N SER A 11 -21.42 -8.96 -20.45
CA SER A 11 -21.86 -8.01 -19.41
C SER A 11 -21.14 -8.28 -18.08
N LEU A 12 -19.92 -7.78 -17.94
CA LEU A 12 -19.35 -7.49 -16.62
C LEU A 12 -18.91 -6.03 -16.65
N ASN A 13 -19.89 -5.15 -16.49
CA ASN A 13 -19.63 -3.79 -16.04
C ASN A 13 -19.05 -3.89 -14.63
N LEU A 14 -17.73 -3.75 -14.54
CA LEU A 14 -17.03 -3.37 -13.33
C LEU A 14 -17.66 -2.07 -12.80
N PRO A 15 -17.98 -1.95 -11.49
CA PRO A 15 -18.01 -0.63 -10.91
C PRO A 15 -16.56 -0.16 -10.87
N SER A 16 -16.23 0.72 -11.82
CA SER A 16 -15.12 1.65 -11.68
C SER A 16 -15.24 2.28 -10.29
N VAL A 17 -14.27 2.05 -9.42
CA VAL A 17 -14.09 2.89 -8.24
C VAL A 17 -13.86 4.27 -8.80
N ASP A 18 -14.89 5.09 -8.71
CA ASP A 18 -14.98 6.35 -9.41
C ASP A 18 -13.76 7.21 -9.03
N GLN A 19 -12.88 7.47 -9.99
CA GLN A 19 -11.70 8.30 -9.78
C GLN A 19 -12.09 9.69 -9.25
N SER A 20 -13.36 10.09 -9.46
CA SER A 20 -13.99 11.27 -8.87
C SER A 20 -14.00 11.28 -7.34
N ILE A 21 -14.18 10.12 -6.66
CA ILE A 21 -14.20 10.02 -5.20
C ILE A 21 -12.79 10.21 -4.61
N LEU A 22 -11.77 9.67 -5.29
CA LEU A 22 -10.36 9.89 -4.92
C LEU A 22 -9.92 11.34 -5.18
N GLN A 23 -10.47 11.99 -6.22
CA GLN A 23 -10.17 13.38 -6.56
C GLN A 23 -10.88 14.36 -5.61
N ALA A 24 -12.11 14.08 -5.20
CA ALA A 24 -12.84 14.85 -4.18
C ALA A 24 -12.20 14.72 -2.79
N ALA A 25 -11.73 13.52 -2.41
CA ALA A 25 -10.98 13.30 -1.17
C ALA A 25 -9.58 13.95 -1.20
N GLY A 26 -8.94 14.02 -2.38
CA GLY A 26 -7.70 14.77 -2.59
C GLY A 26 -7.86 16.28 -2.38
N MET A 27 -8.98 16.86 -2.84
CA MET A 27 -9.31 18.27 -2.60
C MET A 27 -9.67 18.57 -1.13
N ALA A 28 -10.31 17.62 -0.43
CA ALA A 28 -10.57 17.76 1.01
C ALA A 28 -9.29 17.67 1.86
N SER A 29 -8.27 16.93 1.40
CA SER A 29 -6.98 16.78 2.09
C SER A 29 -6.09 18.03 2.01
N GLU A 30 -6.23 18.88 0.99
CA GLU A 30 -5.45 20.13 0.87
C GLU A 30 -6.03 21.28 1.72
N ALA A 31 -7.30 21.20 2.12
CA ALA A 31 -7.94 22.17 3.01
C ALA A 31 -7.60 21.98 4.50
N GLY A 32 -6.84 20.93 4.85
CA GLY A 32 -6.54 20.54 6.23
C GLY A 32 -5.20 21.04 6.80
N ARG A 33 -4.61 22.12 6.27
CA ARG A 33 -3.39 22.73 6.85
C ARG A 33 -3.72 23.98 7.67
N SER A 34 -3.69 23.79 8.99
CA SER A 34 -3.45 24.76 10.07
C SER A 34 -3.61 26.25 9.73
N ILE A 35 -4.78 26.81 10.03
CA ILE A 35 -4.92 28.21 10.41
C ILE A 35 -5.32 28.23 11.88
N LEU A 36 -4.34 28.47 12.76
CA LEU A 36 -4.57 28.95 14.12
C LEU A 36 -5.23 30.34 14.01
N SER A 37 -6.55 30.36 13.93
CA SER A 37 -7.38 31.56 14.06
C SER A 37 -8.18 31.43 15.35
N GLN A 38 -7.71 32.13 16.39
CA GLN A 38 -8.53 32.44 17.54
C GLN A 38 -9.68 33.34 17.06
N SER A 39 -10.85 32.75 16.83
CA SER A 39 -12.11 33.47 16.71
C SER A 39 -13.05 32.98 17.81
N PRO A 40 -13.80 33.87 18.48
CA PRO A 40 -14.60 33.49 19.63
C PRO A 40 -15.75 32.60 19.15
N SER A 41 -15.79 31.37 19.65
CA SER A 41 -16.88 30.43 19.42
C SER A 41 -18.22 31.13 19.72
N LYS A 42 -19.06 31.32 18.70
CA LYS A 42 -20.50 31.59 18.91
C LYS A 42 -21.02 30.40 19.73
N ARG A 43 -21.24 30.60 21.03
CA ARG A 43 -21.81 29.59 21.91
C ARG A 43 -23.15 29.18 21.32
N GLU A 44 -23.29 27.91 20.97
CA GLU A 44 -24.57 27.34 20.58
C GLU A 44 -25.62 27.66 21.66
N PRO A 45 -26.87 27.95 21.29
CA PRO A 45 -27.90 28.29 22.27
C PRO A 45 -28.07 27.12 23.23
N LYS A 46 -27.83 27.38 24.52
CA LYS A 46 -28.09 26.41 25.58
C LYS A 46 -29.56 26.02 25.54
N CYS A 47 -29.83 24.73 25.59
CA CYS A 47 -31.19 24.19 25.71
C CYS A 47 -31.92 24.87 26.88
N THR A 48 -33.16 25.31 26.65
CA THR A 48 -33.95 26.10 27.61
C THR A 48 -35.02 25.28 28.34
N LEU A 49 -35.04 23.96 28.12
CA LEU A 49 -36.00 23.07 28.78
C LEU A 49 -35.79 23.04 30.31
N PRO A 50 -36.87 23.13 31.12
CA PRO A 50 -36.78 23.00 32.57
C PRO A 50 -36.22 21.61 32.97
N PRO A 51 -35.09 21.55 33.72
CA PRO A 51 -34.38 20.29 33.99
C PRO A 51 -35.24 19.19 34.63
N GLU A 52 -36.07 19.57 35.60
CA GLU A 52 -36.90 18.66 36.40
C GLU A 52 -38.20 18.24 35.71
N LYS A 53 -38.59 18.94 34.63
CA LYS A 53 -39.86 18.66 33.95
C LYS A 53 -39.74 17.37 33.15
N VAL A 54 -40.71 16.48 33.31
CA VAL A 54 -40.81 15.24 32.53
C VAL A 54 -41.63 15.49 31.26
N PHE A 55 -41.05 15.12 30.12
CA PHE A 55 -41.64 15.20 28.79
C PHE A 55 -42.00 13.79 28.31
N SER A 56 -43.12 13.70 27.59
CA SER A 56 -43.64 12.42 27.06
C SER A 56 -43.33 12.30 25.58
N ILE A 57 -42.67 11.21 25.20
CA ILE A 57 -42.28 10.89 23.82
C ILE A 57 -42.78 9.48 23.52
N GLN A 58 -43.72 9.35 22.59
CA GLN A 58 -44.19 8.06 22.11
C GLN A 58 -43.40 7.64 20.87
N ILE A 59 -42.72 6.49 20.97
CA ILE A 59 -41.95 5.88 19.89
C ILE A 59 -42.64 4.58 19.48
N GLY A 60 -43.24 4.57 18.30
CA GLY A 60 -44.07 3.46 17.83
C GLY A 60 -45.17 3.14 18.83
N THR A 61 -45.09 1.96 19.45
CA THR A 61 -46.06 1.45 20.42
C THR A 61 -45.73 1.78 21.88
N GLU A 62 -44.55 2.32 22.18
CA GLU A 62 -44.09 2.54 23.56
C GLU A 62 -43.98 4.03 23.93
N LEU A 63 -44.35 4.35 25.18
CA LEU A 63 -44.28 5.69 25.72
C LEU A 63 -43.05 5.84 26.63
N PHE A 64 -42.16 6.76 26.25
CA PHE A 64 -40.97 7.12 27.00
C PHE A 64 -41.19 8.45 27.75
N ARG A 65 -40.68 8.51 28.98
CA ARG A 65 -40.72 9.70 29.84
C ARG A 65 -39.29 10.13 30.16
N LEU A 66 -38.88 11.28 29.65
CA LEU A 66 -37.54 11.83 29.82
C LEU A 66 -37.60 13.19 30.50
N SER A 67 -36.67 13.48 31.40
CA SER A 67 -36.57 14.80 32.01
C SER A 67 -36.00 15.82 31.02
N GLY A 68 -36.24 17.11 31.27
CA GLY A 68 -35.61 18.19 30.51
C GLY A 68 -34.09 18.11 30.57
N ALA A 69 -33.53 17.69 31.71
CA ALA A 69 -32.10 17.45 31.86
C ALA A 69 -31.60 16.34 30.91
N SER A 70 -32.34 15.23 30.76
CA SER A 70 -31.98 14.15 29.84
C SER A 70 -32.04 14.60 28.38
N ILE A 71 -33.09 15.31 27.98
CA ILE A 71 -33.22 15.83 26.61
C ILE A 71 -32.13 16.87 26.30
N ALA A 72 -31.81 17.74 27.26
CA ALA A 72 -30.79 18.77 27.12
C ALA A 72 -29.35 18.21 27.06
N SER A 73 -29.14 16.96 27.50
CA SER A 73 -27.81 16.34 27.55
C SER A 73 -27.12 16.28 26.19
N ASP A 74 -27.88 16.08 25.11
CA ASP A 74 -27.41 15.98 23.73
C ASP A 74 -28.21 16.93 22.82
N ALA A 75 -28.38 18.16 23.27
CA ALA A 75 -28.99 19.25 22.53
C ALA A 75 -27.94 20.05 21.73
N PRO A 76 -28.32 20.73 20.63
CA PRO A 76 -29.66 20.83 20.07
C PRO A 76 -30.08 19.55 19.32
N SER A 77 -31.23 19.00 19.69
CA SER A 77 -31.82 17.80 19.09
C SER A 77 -33.22 18.05 18.57
N TYR A 78 -33.77 17.09 17.82
CA TYR A 78 -35.17 17.10 17.41
C TYR A 78 -36.11 17.24 18.62
N PHE A 79 -35.79 16.56 19.72
CA PHE A 79 -36.53 16.63 20.97
C PHE A 79 -36.47 18.01 21.61
N SER A 80 -35.26 18.58 21.75
CA SER A 80 -35.09 19.89 22.39
C SER A 80 -35.85 20.96 21.61
N ARG A 81 -35.71 20.98 20.28
CA ARG A 81 -36.40 21.96 19.42
C ARG A 81 -37.92 21.84 19.52
N PHE A 82 -38.45 20.62 19.46
CA PHE A 82 -39.90 20.39 19.53
C PHE A 82 -40.50 20.91 20.85
N PHE A 83 -39.91 20.55 21.99
CA PHE A 83 -40.44 20.96 23.28
C PHE A 83 -40.18 22.43 23.61
N GLU A 84 -39.04 22.99 23.19
CA GLU A 84 -38.76 24.42 23.34
C GLU A 84 -39.75 25.27 22.54
N GLU A 85 -40.10 24.84 21.32
CA GLU A 85 -41.10 25.53 20.51
C GLU A 85 -42.49 25.50 21.15
N GLN A 86 -42.90 24.37 21.74
CA GLN A 86 -44.18 24.30 22.46
C GLN A 86 -44.22 25.20 23.70
N LEU A 87 -43.14 25.23 24.49
CA LEU A 87 -43.04 26.13 25.64
C LEU A 87 -43.06 27.59 25.22
N ARG A 88 -42.42 27.94 24.09
CA ARG A 88 -42.44 29.29 23.52
C ARG A 88 -43.83 29.71 23.06
N LEU A 89 -44.60 28.81 22.45
CA LEU A 89 -45.93 29.10 21.91
C LEU A 89 -47.01 29.17 22.99
N HIS A 90 -46.94 28.30 24.00
CA HIS A 90 -48.01 28.16 25.00
C HIS A 90 -47.71 28.85 26.33
N GLY A 91 -46.45 29.20 26.63
CA GLY A 91 -46.04 29.92 27.84
C GLY A 91 -46.19 29.14 29.16
N ASP A 92 -46.98 28.06 29.15
CA ASP A 92 -47.24 27.20 30.30
C ASP A 92 -46.58 25.83 30.13
N VAL A 93 -45.77 25.48 31.12
CA VAL A 93 -45.05 24.19 31.24
C VAL A 93 -46.03 23.03 31.53
N SER A 94 -47.27 23.32 31.93
CA SER A 94 -48.29 22.31 32.25
C SER A 94 -48.92 21.67 30.99
N ASN A 95 -48.97 22.37 29.86
CA ASN A 95 -49.73 21.97 28.67
C ASN A 95 -48.84 21.53 27.49
N VAL A 96 -47.80 20.75 27.77
CA VAL A 96 -46.88 20.21 26.75
C VAL A 96 -47.46 18.93 26.15
N ARG A 97 -47.57 18.86 24.83
CA ARG A 97 -48.14 17.70 24.13
C ARG A 97 -47.12 16.56 24.05
N THR A 98 -47.62 15.33 23.97
CA THR A 98 -46.77 14.16 23.70
C THR A 98 -46.22 14.24 22.27
N LEU A 99 -44.91 14.00 22.12
CA LEU A 99 -44.26 13.88 20.81
C LEU A 99 -44.45 12.46 20.28
N TYR A 100 -44.96 12.29 19.07
CA TYR A 100 -45.17 10.98 18.44
C TYR A 100 -44.17 10.76 17.30
N ILE A 101 -43.49 9.61 17.31
CA ILE A 101 -42.50 9.23 16.30
C ILE A 101 -42.72 7.77 15.91
N ASP A 102 -42.84 7.50 14.62
CA ASP A 102 -42.99 6.15 14.06
C ASP A 102 -41.63 5.47 13.86
N ARG A 103 -41.02 4.98 14.96
CA ARG A 103 -39.71 4.31 14.99
C ARG A 103 -39.68 3.12 15.96
N ASP A 104 -38.60 2.35 15.88
CA ASP A 104 -38.41 1.14 16.68
C ASP A 104 -38.16 1.48 18.17
N PRO A 105 -39.05 1.08 19.09
CA PRO A 105 -38.92 1.42 20.51
C PRO A 105 -37.72 0.73 21.17
N THR A 106 -37.34 -0.47 20.71
CA THR A 106 -36.19 -1.20 21.25
C THR A 106 -34.87 -0.44 21.02
N THR A 107 -34.68 0.10 19.81
CA THR A 107 -33.53 0.93 19.48
C THR A 107 -33.54 2.22 20.31
N PHE A 108 -34.70 2.87 20.44
CA PHE A 108 -34.83 4.10 21.22
C PHE A 108 -34.57 3.91 22.72
N GLN A 109 -34.87 2.73 23.28
CA GLN A 109 -34.60 2.44 24.68
C GLN A 109 -33.11 2.62 25.03
N GLU A 110 -32.20 2.24 24.13
CA GLU A 110 -30.76 2.46 24.31
C GLU A 110 -30.38 3.93 24.10
N ILE A 111 -30.98 4.61 23.12
CA ILE A 111 -30.80 6.06 22.92
C ILE A 111 -31.28 6.86 24.15
N ALA A 112 -32.36 6.43 24.80
CA ALA A 112 -32.85 7.01 26.03
C ALA A 112 -31.84 6.88 27.17
N LYS A 113 -31.12 5.74 27.27
CA LYS A 113 -30.00 5.59 28.22
C LYS A 113 -28.88 6.57 27.91
N HIS A 114 -28.55 6.79 26.64
CA HIS A 114 -27.58 7.84 26.25
C HIS A 114 -28.02 9.23 26.69
N LEU A 115 -29.29 9.58 26.46
CA LEU A 115 -29.87 10.85 26.93
C LEU A 115 -29.88 10.97 28.46
N GLN A 116 -29.93 9.85 29.18
CA GLN A 116 -29.81 9.81 30.64
C GLN A 116 -28.35 9.88 31.13
N GLY A 117 -27.37 9.90 30.21
CA GLY A 117 -25.94 10.04 30.50
C GLY A 117 -25.16 8.72 30.49
N TYR A 118 -25.76 7.59 30.13
CA TYR A 118 -25.05 6.32 30.00
C TYR A 118 -24.28 6.24 28.68
N HIS A 119 -23.11 5.62 28.70
CA HIS A 119 -22.37 5.31 27.47
C HIS A 119 -22.95 4.04 26.83
N ILE A 120 -23.41 4.15 25.58
CA ILE A 120 -23.93 3.02 24.80
C ILE A 120 -22.91 2.56 23.75
N LEU A 121 -22.80 1.24 23.56
CA LEU A 121 -21.93 0.64 22.56
C LEU A 121 -22.73 -0.34 21.68
N PRO A 122 -22.64 -0.23 20.35
CA PRO A 122 -23.20 -1.24 19.45
C PRO A 122 -22.56 -2.61 19.66
N LYS A 123 -23.36 -3.67 19.62
CA LYS A 123 -22.88 -5.06 19.74
C LYS A 123 -22.46 -5.64 18.39
N ASP A 124 -23.07 -5.18 17.30
CA ASP A 124 -22.81 -5.65 15.95
C ASP A 124 -23.07 -4.55 14.90
N GLY A 125 -22.75 -4.85 13.65
CA GLY A 125 -22.96 -3.93 12.52
C GLY A 125 -24.42 -3.51 12.34
N PRO A 126 -25.40 -4.44 12.30
CA PRO A 126 -26.80 -4.06 12.19
C PRO A 126 -27.27 -3.11 13.30
N GLN A 127 -26.87 -3.34 14.55
CA GLN A 127 -27.19 -2.45 15.65
C GLN A 127 -26.50 -1.09 15.53
N PHE A 128 -25.23 -1.07 15.11
CA PHE A 128 -24.50 0.16 14.82
C PHE A 128 -25.26 1.04 13.82
N VAL A 129 -25.70 0.45 12.71
CA VAL A 129 -26.41 1.17 11.66
C VAL A 129 -27.76 1.70 12.15
N LYS A 130 -28.51 0.91 12.94
CA LYS A 130 -29.75 1.36 13.57
C LYS A 130 -29.52 2.56 14.48
N PHE A 131 -28.53 2.47 15.39
CA PHE A 131 -28.18 3.58 16.29
C PHE A 131 -27.75 4.82 15.53
N PHE A 132 -26.91 4.68 14.51
CA PHE A 132 -26.43 5.81 13.74
C PHE A 132 -27.55 6.48 12.95
N ALA A 133 -28.41 5.71 12.28
CA ALA A 133 -29.55 6.26 11.52
C ALA A 133 -30.55 6.99 12.43
N ASP A 134 -30.83 6.45 13.62
CA ASP A 134 -31.74 7.08 14.57
C ASP A 134 -31.09 8.28 15.27
N ALA A 135 -29.81 8.21 15.64
CA ALA A 135 -29.07 9.35 16.18
C ALA A 135 -29.04 10.52 15.20
N GLN A 136 -28.88 10.24 13.90
CA GLN A 136 -28.98 11.23 12.84
C GLN A 136 -30.40 11.80 12.71
N PHE A 137 -31.43 10.95 12.73
CA PHE A 137 -32.82 11.39 12.64
C PHE A 137 -33.19 12.31 13.82
N TYR A 138 -32.82 11.92 15.04
CA TYR A 138 -33.04 12.72 16.25
C TYR A 138 -32.10 13.92 16.36
N SER A 139 -31.10 14.05 15.47
CA SER A 139 -30.05 15.07 15.54
C SER A 139 -29.33 15.08 16.89
N LEU A 140 -28.72 13.96 17.26
CA LEU A 140 -27.99 13.77 18.52
C LEU A 140 -26.47 13.89 18.30
N PRO A 141 -25.90 15.11 18.33
CA PRO A 141 -24.50 15.33 17.91
C PRO A 141 -23.49 14.55 18.75
N ARG A 142 -23.64 14.47 20.08
CA ARG A 142 -22.70 13.72 20.91
C ARG A 142 -22.80 12.22 20.66
N LEU A 143 -24.02 11.69 20.49
CA LEU A 143 -24.19 10.27 20.15
C LEU A 143 -23.57 9.95 18.78
N ILE A 144 -23.78 10.81 17.78
CA ILE A 144 -23.18 10.65 16.45
C ILE A 144 -21.66 10.63 16.56
N SER A 145 -21.06 11.59 17.30
CA SER A 145 -19.61 11.62 17.52
C SER A 145 -19.09 10.37 18.24
N GLN A 146 -19.77 9.95 19.31
CA GLN A 146 -19.42 8.73 20.05
C GLN A 146 -19.48 7.47 19.16
N LEU A 147 -20.53 7.32 18.36
CA LEU A 147 -20.65 6.21 17.42
C LEU A 147 -19.59 6.30 16.32
N PHE A 148 -19.27 7.49 15.84
CA PHE A 148 -18.22 7.69 14.85
C PHE A 148 -16.83 7.30 15.37
N GLU A 149 -16.54 7.56 16.64
CA GLU A 149 -15.29 7.18 17.31
C GLU A 149 -15.26 5.69 17.70
N SER A 150 -16.42 5.03 17.76
CA SER A 150 -16.52 3.61 18.08
C SER A 150 -15.87 2.70 17.03
N GLU A 151 -15.79 1.40 17.34
CA GLU A 151 -15.18 0.39 16.49
C GLU A 151 -15.79 0.33 15.07
N ILE A 152 -14.99 -0.13 14.13
CA ILE A 152 -15.42 -0.32 12.75
C ILE A 152 -16.14 -1.66 12.66
N PHE A 153 -17.41 -1.61 12.29
CA PHE A 153 -18.22 -2.80 12.00
C PHE A 153 -18.28 -3.03 10.49
N VAL A 154 -17.75 -4.15 10.03
CA VAL A 154 -17.67 -4.47 8.60
C VAL A 154 -17.82 -5.97 8.36
N ARG A 155 -18.44 -6.35 7.24
CA ARG A 155 -18.55 -7.74 6.81
C ARG A 155 -17.60 -8.03 5.65
N ILE A 156 -16.67 -8.96 5.80
CA ILE A 156 -15.68 -9.32 4.77
C ILE A 156 -15.77 -10.81 4.48
N GLY A 157 -15.99 -11.18 3.22
CA GLY A 157 -16.11 -12.59 2.82
C GLY A 157 -17.16 -13.38 3.58
N GLY A 158 -18.27 -12.71 3.94
CA GLY A 158 -19.36 -13.32 4.72
C GLY A 158 -19.19 -13.28 6.24
N ARG A 159 -17.98 -13.00 6.76
CA ARG A 159 -17.67 -12.94 8.20
C ARG A 159 -17.76 -11.50 8.74
N ASN A 160 -18.31 -11.34 9.94
CA ASN A 160 -18.42 -10.04 10.59
C ASN A 160 -17.15 -9.72 11.39
N PHE A 161 -16.70 -8.48 11.31
CA PHE A 161 -15.55 -7.96 12.05
C PHE A 161 -15.94 -6.71 12.82
N GLN A 162 -15.46 -6.66 14.06
CA GLN A 162 -15.47 -5.51 14.96
C GLN A 162 -14.02 -5.13 15.20
N ILE A 163 -13.62 -3.96 14.71
CA ILE A 163 -12.21 -3.59 14.57
C ILE A 163 -11.95 -2.27 15.31
N PRO A 164 -11.08 -2.28 16.33
CA PRO A 164 -10.57 -1.06 16.95
C PRO A 164 -9.89 -0.16 15.92
N ARG A 165 -10.19 1.13 15.91
CA ARG A 165 -9.70 2.08 14.88
C ARG A 165 -8.18 2.28 14.94
N ASP A 166 -7.66 2.28 16.16
CA ASP A 166 -6.24 2.45 16.48
C ASP A 166 -5.36 1.34 15.89
N ILE A 167 -5.92 0.18 15.55
CA ILE A 167 -5.19 -0.91 14.89
C ILE A 167 -4.55 -0.46 13.56
N PHE A 168 -5.12 0.57 12.92
CA PHE A 168 -4.65 1.12 11.65
C PHE A 168 -3.73 2.33 11.79
N SER A 169 -3.40 2.74 13.03
CA SER A 169 -2.59 3.93 13.30
C SER A 169 -1.10 3.79 12.91
N GLY A 170 -0.68 2.59 12.52
CA GLY A 170 0.70 2.31 12.10
C GLY A 170 1.15 3.14 10.89
N PRO A 171 2.46 3.47 10.78
CA PRO A 171 2.99 4.16 9.63
C PRO A 171 2.65 3.44 8.31
N GLY A 172 2.09 4.18 7.36
CA GLY A 172 1.71 3.64 6.04
C GLY A 172 0.40 2.85 6.01
N ASP A 173 -0.25 2.62 7.15
CA ASP A 173 -1.53 1.93 7.24
C ASP A 173 -2.72 2.90 7.42
N THR A 174 -2.48 4.21 7.41
CA THR A 174 -3.50 5.27 7.33
C THR A 174 -3.05 6.37 6.37
N PRO A 175 -3.93 6.95 5.52
CA PRO A 175 -5.32 6.55 5.30
C PRO A 175 -5.43 5.24 4.52
N ASN A 176 -6.43 4.43 4.86
CA ASN A 176 -6.71 3.13 4.27
C ASN A 176 -8.20 2.99 3.88
N PHE A 177 -8.58 1.83 3.35
CA PHE A 177 -9.97 1.52 2.96
C PHE A 177 -11.00 1.79 4.06
N PHE A 178 -10.69 1.42 5.31
CA PHE A 178 -11.58 1.57 6.46
C PHE A 178 -11.64 3.00 6.97
N THR A 179 -10.52 3.72 7.03
CA THR A 179 -10.53 5.13 7.47
C THR A 179 -11.19 6.03 6.42
N LEU A 180 -10.96 5.76 5.13
CA LEU A 180 -11.53 6.54 4.02
C LEU A 180 -12.99 6.18 3.76
N GLY A 181 -13.32 4.88 3.70
CA GLY A 181 -14.68 4.41 3.46
C GLY A 181 -15.61 4.79 4.60
N PHE A 182 -15.17 4.62 5.85
CA PHE A 182 -15.98 5.05 7.00
C PHE A 182 -16.18 6.57 6.99
N ALA A 183 -15.18 7.34 6.56
CA ALA A 183 -15.36 8.78 6.39
C ALA A 183 -16.36 9.12 5.27
N ALA A 184 -16.30 8.45 4.12
CA ALA A 184 -17.22 8.71 3.03
C ALA A 184 -18.68 8.31 3.33
N PHE A 185 -18.89 7.22 4.08
CA PHE A 185 -20.23 6.76 4.47
C PHE A 185 -20.80 7.49 5.70
N PHE A 186 -19.95 8.04 6.58
CA PHE A 186 -20.38 8.53 7.90
C PHE A 186 -19.82 9.90 8.33
N ALA A 187 -18.84 10.51 7.63
CA ALA A 187 -18.10 11.69 8.11
C ALA A 187 -18.56 13.06 7.62
N SER A 188 -19.79 13.22 7.14
CA SER A 188 -20.33 14.58 7.03
C SER A 188 -21.64 14.69 7.81
N PRO A 189 -21.62 15.36 8.98
CA PRO A 189 -22.84 15.82 9.65
C PRO A 189 -23.75 16.62 8.71
N THR A 190 -23.19 17.20 7.65
CA THR A 190 -23.86 18.00 6.61
C THR A 190 -24.26 17.21 5.36
N GLU A 191 -23.51 16.18 4.95
CA GLU A 191 -23.77 15.34 3.77
C GLU A 191 -24.04 13.90 4.21
N VAL A 192 -25.23 13.71 4.75
CA VAL A 192 -25.59 12.49 5.48
C VAL A 192 -25.88 11.29 4.56
N PHE A 193 -26.01 11.50 3.25
CA PHE A 193 -25.97 10.45 2.23
C PHE A 193 -25.49 11.10 0.93
N PRO A 194 -24.32 10.74 0.37
CA PRO A 194 -23.90 11.28 -0.92
C PRO A 194 -24.97 10.96 -1.98
N GLY A 195 -25.60 11.99 -2.54
CA GLY A 195 -26.60 11.84 -3.62
C GLY A 195 -28.07 11.66 -3.20
N LEU A 196 -28.42 11.84 -1.92
CA LEU A 196 -29.82 11.82 -1.45
C LEU A 196 -30.21 13.19 -0.86
N ASP A 197 -31.08 13.92 -1.57
CA ASP A 197 -31.68 15.15 -1.05
C ASP A 197 -32.66 14.81 0.08
N ARG A 198 -32.51 15.51 1.21
CA ARG A 198 -33.30 15.31 2.43
C ARG A 198 -34.69 15.93 2.35
N GLN A 199 -34.95 16.76 1.34
CA GLN A 199 -36.23 17.44 1.18
C GLN A 199 -37.33 16.43 0.81
N GLY A 200 -38.03 15.91 1.83
CA GLY A 200 -39.21 15.05 1.65
C GLY A 200 -39.03 13.57 2.05
N LEU A 201 -37.88 13.15 2.58
CA LEU A 201 -37.72 11.79 3.10
C LEU A 201 -38.41 11.67 4.47
N LEU A 202 -39.59 11.04 4.48
CA LEU A 202 -40.33 10.70 5.72
C LEU A 202 -39.63 9.62 6.55
N ARG A 203 -38.70 8.85 5.95
CA ARG A 203 -37.98 7.73 6.57
C ARG A 203 -36.51 7.75 6.14
N PRO A 204 -35.55 7.41 7.02
CA PRO A 204 -34.18 7.20 6.59
C PRO A 204 -34.08 6.04 5.61
N PRO A 205 -33.08 6.06 4.72
CA PRO A 205 -32.81 4.92 3.86
C PRO A 205 -32.47 3.68 4.69
N ALA A 206 -32.85 2.50 4.19
CA ALA A 206 -32.43 1.24 4.77
C ALA A 206 -30.93 1.05 4.50
N ILE A 207 -30.11 1.35 5.51
CA ILE A 207 -28.66 1.21 5.42
C ILE A 207 -28.31 -0.19 5.92
N THR A 208 -27.41 -0.85 5.20
CA THR A 208 -26.78 -2.09 5.66
C THR A 208 -25.37 -1.80 6.12
N PRO A 209 -24.81 -2.59 7.05
CA PRO A 209 -23.41 -2.46 7.42
C PRO A 209 -22.50 -2.57 6.19
N PRO A 210 -21.37 -1.84 6.15
CA PRO A 210 -20.40 -1.94 5.06
C PRO A 210 -19.98 -3.40 4.83
N SER A 211 -19.93 -3.82 3.56
CA SER A 211 -19.56 -5.18 3.20
C SER A 211 -18.61 -5.26 2.01
N VAL A 212 -17.69 -6.22 2.09
CA VAL A 212 -16.71 -6.56 1.05
C VAL A 212 -16.85 -8.05 0.74
N PRO A 213 -17.78 -8.43 -0.15
CA PRO A 213 -18.04 -9.85 -0.45
C PRO A 213 -16.95 -10.49 -1.31
N SER A 214 -16.19 -9.70 -2.06
CA SER A 214 -15.18 -10.17 -3.03
C SER A 214 -13.84 -10.59 -2.40
N ARG A 215 -13.72 -10.54 -1.07
CA ARG A 215 -12.48 -10.80 -0.32
C ARG A 215 -12.68 -11.91 0.70
N SER A 216 -11.59 -12.54 1.12
CA SER A 216 -11.66 -13.64 2.07
C SER A 216 -11.65 -13.12 3.50
N GLY A 217 -12.66 -13.51 4.30
CA GLY A 217 -12.69 -13.21 5.72
C GLY A 217 -11.51 -13.85 6.48
N GLU A 218 -11.05 -15.03 6.04
CA GLU A 218 -9.93 -15.73 6.70
C GLU A 218 -8.58 -15.08 6.42
N VAL A 219 -8.35 -14.58 5.21
CA VAL A 219 -7.14 -13.81 4.89
C VAL A 219 -7.15 -12.51 5.69
N PHE A 220 -8.29 -11.80 5.72
CA PHE A 220 -8.40 -10.57 6.48
C PHE A 220 -8.19 -10.75 8.00
N ALA A 221 -8.68 -11.86 8.57
CA ALA A 221 -8.43 -12.19 9.97
C ALA A 221 -6.93 -12.33 10.29
N GLN A 222 -6.14 -12.89 9.35
CA GLN A 222 -4.69 -12.98 9.46
C GLN A 222 -4.01 -11.62 9.32
N LEU A 223 -4.51 -10.74 8.42
CA LEU A 223 -4.03 -9.36 8.34
C LEU A 223 -4.25 -8.61 9.67
N LEU A 224 -5.41 -8.77 10.31
CA LEU A 224 -5.65 -8.21 11.65
C LEU A 224 -4.73 -8.82 12.70
N HIS A 225 -4.39 -10.10 12.60
CA HIS A 225 -3.42 -10.74 13.51
C HIS A 225 -2.04 -10.08 13.42
N LEU A 226 -1.57 -9.84 12.19
CA LEU A 226 -0.32 -9.13 11.92
C LEU A 226 -0.35 -7.66 12.37
N LEU A 227 -1.44 -6.95 12.15
CA LEU A 227 -1.58 -5.55 12.58
C LEU A 227 -1.58 -5.39 14.10
N ARG A 228 -2.07 -6.39 14.84
CA ARG A 228 -1.94 -6.46 16.31
C ARG A 228 -0.49 -6.71 16.77
N GLY A 229 0.44 -6.97 15.85
CA GLY A 229 1.84 -7.21 16.14
C GLY A 229 2.20 -8.67 16.37
N TYR A 230 1.27 -9.61 16.17
CA TYR A 230 1.57 -11.03 16.29
C TYR A 230 2.23 -11.57 15.02
N PRO A 231 3.21 -12.49 15.14
CA PRO A 231 3.84 -13.12 13.99
C PRO A 231 2.83 -14.04 13.27
N LEU A 232 2.94 -14.13 11.96
CA LEU A 232 2.16 -15.06 11.14
C LEU A 232 3.10 -16.03 10.43
N ASP A 233 2.77 -17.32 10.51
CA ASP A 233 3.48 -18.34 9.74
C ASP A 233 3.02 -18.33 8.28
N ILE A 234 3.99 -18.14 7.37
CA ILE A 234 3.73 -18.07 5.93
C ILE A 234 3.97 -19.45 5.33
N ARG A 235 2.86 -20.19 5.17
CA ARG A 235 2.83 -21.57 4.66
C ARG A 235 3.55 -21.77 3.32
N ASN A 236 3.37 -20.82 2.38
CA ASN A 236 3.99 -20.85 1.06
C ASN A 236 3.84 -19.48 0.37
N GLU A 237 4.46 -19.33 -0.81
CA GLU A 237 4.40 -18.09 -1.60
C GLU A 237 2.97 -17.76 -2.06
N ALA A 238 2.14 -18.75 -2.41
CA ALA A 238 0.74 -18.50 -2.79
C ALA A 238 -0.07 -17.86 -1.64
N HIS A 239 0.16 -18.32 -0.41
CA HIS A 239 -0.44 -17.73 0.77
C HIS A 239 0.03 -16.29 0.99
N ARG A 240 1.33 -16.02 0.79
CA ARG A 240 1.88 -14.66 0.84
C ARG A 240 1.22 -13.76 -0.20
N ASP A 241 1.03 -14.25 -1.42
CA ASP A 241 0.40 -13.51 -2.50
C ASP A 241 -1.06 -13.17 -2.21
N GLU A 242 -1.81 -14.07 -1.56
CA GLU A 242 -3.17 -13.80 -1.07
C GLU A 242 -3.17 -12.65 -0.04
N LEU A 243 -2.26 -12.70 0.94
CA LEU A 243 -2.12 -11.65 1.95
C LEU A 243 -1.75 -10.30 1.32
N LEU A 244 -0.73 -10.27 0.43
CA LEU A 244 -0.29 -9.06 -0.26
C LEU A 244 -1.39 -8.47 -1.15
N ARG A 245 -2.18 -9.31 -1.82
CA ARG A 245 -3.31 -8.87 -2.65
C ARG A 245 -4.35 -8.13 -1.82
N ASP A 246 -4.68 -8.63 -0.64
CA ASP A 246 -5.67 -8.01 0.23
C ASP A 246 -5.08 -6.79 0.98
N CYS A 247 -3.79 -6.78 1.36
CA CYS A 247 -3.11 -5.57 1.83
C CYS A 247 -3.22 -4.42 0.83
N ARG A 248 -2.97 -4.70 -0.46
CA ARG A 248 -3.10 -3.71 -1.54
C ARG A 248 -4.54 -3.24 -1.70
N TYR A 249 -5.51 -4.15 -1.64
CA TYR A 249 -6.93 -3.81 -1.73
C TYR A 249 -7.39 -2.91 -0.57
N PHE A 250 -6.96 -3.21 0.65
CA PHE A 250 -7.31 -2.41 1.83
C PHE A 250 -6.42 -1.17 2.04
N HIS A 251 -5.42 -0.96 1.18
CA HIS A 251 -4.45 0.14 1.26
C HIS A 251 -3.61 0.12 2.55
N LEU A 252 -3.29 -1.07 3.06
CA LEU A 252 -2.42 -1.27 4.24
C LEU A 252 -0.95 -1.33 3.78
N ARG A 253 -0.38 -0.17 3.43
CA ARG A 253 0.94 -0.11 2.77
C ARG A 253 2.08 -0.43 3.73
N GLY A 254 1.95 -0.09 5.01
CA GLY A 254 2.93 -0.47 6.03
C GLY A 254 2.96 -1.99 6.19
N LEU A 255 1.78 -2.61 6.32
CA LEU A 255 1.66 -4.06 6.40
C LEU A 255 2.16 -4.76 5.12
N GLU A 256 1.87 -4.20 3.94
CA GLU A 256 2.41 -4.70 2.67
C GLU A 256 3.95 -4.77 2.69
N GLN A 257 4.62 -3.71 3.17
CA GLN A 257 6.09 -3.68 3.27
C GLN A 257 6.66 -4.72 4.26
N LYS A 258 5.90 -5.08 5.31
CA LYS A 258 6.29 -6.16 6.25
C LYS A 258 6.22 -7.54 5.58
N LEU A 259 5.26 -7.74 4.69
CA LEU A 259 4.98 -9.03 4.04
C LEU A 259 5.81 -9.30 2.78
N ILE A 260 6.35 -8.25 2.15
CA ILE A 260 7.22 -8.38 0.97
C ILE A 260 8.44 -9.25 1.31
N PRO A 261 8.78 -10.27 0.48
CA PRO A 261 9.99 -11.06 0.66
C PRO A 261 11.25 -10.19 0.56
N HIS A 262 12.11 -10.28 1.57
CA HIS A 262 13.39 -9.59 1.60
C HIS A 262 14.35 -10.31 2.54
N HIS A 263 15.64 -10.03 2.40
CA HIS A 263 16.67 -10.50 3.32
C HIS A 263 17.63 -9.36 3.64
N ILE A 264 17.76 -9.02 4.93
CA ILE A 264 18.69 -8.01 5.42
C ILE A 264 19.84 -8.72 6.12
N SER A 265 21.08 -8.35 5.78
CA SER A 265 22.28 -8.92 6.40
C SER A 265 23.43 -7.92 6.43
N PHE A 266 24.32 -8.08 7.40
CA PHE A 266 25.57 -7.33 7.44
C PHE A 266 26.66 -8.04 6.63
N ASN A 267 27.26 -7.35 5.67
CA ASN A 267 28.40 -7.85 4.90
C ASN A 267 29.72 -7.49 5.61
N PRO A 268 30.43 -8.46 6.21
CA PRO A 268 31.64 -8.18 6.99
C PRO A 268 32.84 -7.76 6.13
N ILE A 269 32.88 -8.14 4.85
CA ILE A 269 33.96 -7.79 3.93
C ILE A 269 33.86 -6.31 3.55
N ARG A 270 32.65 -5.87 3.20
CA ARG A 270 32.37 -4.47 2.83
C ARG A 270 32.14 -3.56 4.04
N LYS A 271 31.87 -4.16 5.22
CA LYS A 271 31.46 -3.48 6.46
C LYS A 271 30.20 -2.63 6.28
N ARG A 272 29.22 -3.16 5.54
CA ARG A 272 27.97 -2.47 5.19
C ARG A 272 26.79 -3.40 5.35
N ASP A 273 25.65 -2.85 5.71
CA ASP A 273 24.39 -3.59 5.75
C ASP A 273 23.75 -3.61 4.36
N GLU A 274 23.28 -4.76 3.92
CA GLU A 274 22.73 -4.98 2.60
C GLU A 274 21.30 -5.51 2.70
N ILE A 275 20.46 -5.16 1.73
CA ILE A 275 19.11 -5.70 1.57
C ILE A 275 18.97 -6.34 0.20
N ILE A 276 18.53 -7.61 0.18
CA ILE A 276 18.12 -8.32 -1.02
C ILE A 276 16.61 -8.22 -1.13
N ILE A 277 16.12 -7.73 -2.27
CA ILE A 277 14.69 -7.58 -2.57
C ILE A 277 14.45 -7.75 -4.06
N ARG A 278 13.29 -8.28 -4.42
CA ARG A 278 12.91 -8.44 -5.84
C ARG A 278 12.65 -7.07 -6.49
N LEU A 279 12.98 -6.94 -7.77
CA LEU A 279 12.79 -5.70 -8.52
C LEU A 279 11.32 -5.21 -8.50
N GLU A 280 10.36 -6.12 -8.54
CA GLU A 280 8.94 -5.80 -8.53
C GLU A 280 8.45 -5.14 -7.22
N ASP A 281 9.17 -5.36 -6.12
CA ASP A 281 8.80 -4.93 -4.78
C ASP A 281 9.49 -3.64 -4.35
N VAL A 282 10.50 -3.18 -5.09
CA VAL A 282 11.18 -1.91 -4.84
C VAL A 282 10.23 -0.72 -5.00
N ARG A 283 10.20 0.17 -4.01
CA ARG A 283 9.41 1.40 -4.04
C ARG A 283 10.29 2.62 -4.24
N ARG A 284 9.88 3.50 -5.16
CA ARG A 284 10.52 4.78 -5.47
C ARG A 284 10.91 5.62 -4.24
N SER A 285 10.05 5.68 -3.22
CA SER A 285 10.30 6.46 -2.00
C SER A 285 11.42 5.91 -1.12
N GLY A 286 11.76 4.63 -1.26
CA GLY A 286 12.81 3.99 -0.49
C GLY A 286 14.20 4.12 -1.10
N ILE A 287 14.31 4.60 -2.35
CA ILE A 287 15.59 4.69 -3.08
C ILE A 287 16.35 5.96 -2.69
N ASP A 288 17.62 5.77 -2.35
CA ASP A 288 18.55 6.86 -2.10
C ASP A 288 19.95 6.56 -2.65
N ILE A 289 20.81 7.58 -2.71
CA ILE A 289 22.18 7.46 -3.23
C ILE A 289 23.15 7.93 -2.15
N GLU A 290 24.11 7.08 -1.81
CA GLU A 290 25.23 7.41 -0.93
C GLU A 290 26.48 7.63 -1.77
N ASP A 291 27.09 8.81 -1.65
CA ASP A 291 28.33 9.14 -2.36
C ASP A 291 29.52 8.37 -1.78
N ILE A 292 30.35 7.85 -2.66
CA ILE A 292 31.63 7.23 -2.29
C ILE A 292 32.63 8.37 -2.08
N PRO A 293 33.26 8.47 -0.89
CA PRO A 293 34.29 9.48 -0.67
C PRO A 293 35.47 9.26 -1.62
N LEU A 294 35.90 10.31 -2.32
CA LEU A 294 37.12 10.27 -3.12
C LEU A 294 38.35 10.14 -2.20
N PRO A 295 39.45 9.49 -2.67
CA PRO A 295 40.71 9.45 -1.93
C PRO A 295 41.21 10.86 -1.55
N PRO A 296 41.89 11.04 -0.40
CA PRO A 296 42.39 12.35 0.02
C PRO A 296 43.41 12.89 -1.00
N GLY A 297 43.15 14.07 -1.56
CA GLY A 297 44.02 14.76 -2.53
C GLY A 297 43.34 15.26 -3.81
N GLN A 298 42.07 14.93 -4.05
CA GLN A 298 41.28 15.49 -5.15
C GLN A 298 40.29 16.55 -4.64
N ASN A 299 40.32 17.75 -5.23
CA ASN A 299 39.44 18.86 -4.84
C ASN A 299 37.96 18.52 -5.10
N GLN A 300 37.10 18.75 -4.10
CA GLN A 300 35.65 18.47 -4.13
C GLN A 300 34.85 19.31 -5.13
N THR A 301 35.46 20.31 -5.78
CA THR A 301 34.72 21.38 -6.44
C THR A 301 34.19 21.05 -7.83
N ASP A 302 34.66 19.99 -8.51
CA ASP A 302 34.21 19.67 -9.89
C ASP A 302 34.19 18.16 -10.26
N VAL A 303 34.47 17.25 -9.32
CA VAL A 303 34.56 15.81 -9.63
C VAL A 303 33.25 15.10 -9.29
N VAL A 304 32.59 14.60 -10.33
CA VAL A 304 31.47 13.67 -10.26
C VAL A 304 31.92 12.45 -9.45
N SER A 305 31.31 12.18 -8.29
CA SER A 305 31.72 11.04 -7.43
C SER A 305 30.84 9.81 -7.65
N ALA A 306 31.47 8.63 -7.66
CA ALA A 306 30.76 7.35 -7.69
C ALA A 306 29.80 7.24 -6.51
N GLY A 307 28.71 6.48 -6.66
CA GLY A 307 27.68 6.36 -5.64
C GLY A 307 27.13 4.95 -5.52
N PHE A 308 26.78 4.54 -4.31
CA PHE A 308 26.02 3.33 -4.05
C PHE A 308 24.54 3.64 -4.00
N VAL A 309 23.73 2.79 -4.64
CA VAL A 309 22.27 2.87 -4.49
C VAL A 309 21.90 2.14 -3.21
N THR A 310 21.20 2.84 -2.34
CA THR A 310 20.71 2.32 -1.06
C THR A 310 19.18 2.27 -1.04
N TYR A 311 18.64 1.45 -0.16
CA TYR A 311 17.22 1.26 0.00
C TYR A 311 16.81 1.22 1.47
N THR A 312 15.68 1.86 1.76
CA THR A 312 14.98 1.80 3.04
C THR A 312 13.54 1.41 2.76
N ARG A 313 13.05 0.31 3.36
CA ARG A 313 11.66 -0.09 3.17
C ARG A 313 10.74 1.00 3.72
N PRO A 314 9.85 1.58 2.89
CA PRO A 314 8.97 2.65 3.34
C PRO A 314 8.16 2.23 4.57
N PHE A 315 7.97 3.17 5.51
CA PHE A 315 7.16 3.00 6.72
C PHE A 315 7.70 2.02 7.78
N ILE A 316 8.70 1.19 7.45
CA ILE A 316 9.19 0.11 8.32
C ILE A 316 10.61 0.38 8.79
N ASP A 317 11.50 0.71 7.86
CA ASP A 317 12.92 0.89 8.19
C ASP A 317 13.25 2.36 8.47
N GLU A 318 14.13 2.58 9.45
CA GLU A 318 14.78 3.87 9.69
C GLU A 318 16.17 3.93 9.04
N LYS A 319 16.83 2.77 8.92
CA LYS A 319 18.20 2.62 8.40
C LYS A 319 18.20 2.43 6.88
N LYS A 320 19.28 2.87 6.23
CA LYS A 320 19.56 2.61 4.80
C LYS A 320 20.44 1.38 4.64
N TYR A 321 20.14 0.58 3.63
CA TYR A 321 20.85 -0.65 3.29
C TYR A 321 21.36 -0.57 1.86
N ASP A 322 22.52 -1.15 1.56
CA ASP A 322 22.98 -1.31 0.18
C ASP A 322 21.98 -2.19 -0.59
N LEU A 323 21.48 -1.68 -1.72
CA LEU A 323 20.44 -2.35 -2.47
C LEU A 323 21.02 -3.47 -3.34
N ILE A 324 20.54 -4.69 -3.11
CA ILE A 324 20.75 -5.84 -3.99
C ILE A 324 19.40 -6.21 -4.63
N LEU A 325 19.32 -6.04 -5.94
CA LEU A 325 18.15 -6.37 -6.74
C LEU A 325 18.18 -7.83 -7.14
N GLU A 326 17.14 -8.57 -6.79
CA GLU A 326 16.86 -9.89 -7.35
C GLU A 326 15.97 -9.76 -8.59
N ILE A 327 16.43 -10.29 -9.72
CA ILE A 327 15.73 -10.29 -11.00
C ILE A 327 15.68 -11.73 -11.51
N GLY A 328 14.46 -12.26 -11.66
CA GLY A 328 14.21 -13.63 -12.11
C GLY A 328 13.55 -13.74 -13.48
N ASP A 329 12.86 -14.86 -13.68
CA ASP A 329 11.98 -15.17 -14.82
C ASP A 329 12.67 -15.17 -16.20
N GLU A 330 13.97 -15.46 -16.26
CA GLU A 330 14.73 -15.48 -17.52
C GLU A 330 14.62 -14.16 -18.31
N SER A 331 14.33 -13.06 -17.60
CA SER A 331 13.98 -11.76 -18.18
C SER A 331 15.20 -10.87 -18.46
N THR A 332 16.41 -11.40 -18.24
CA THR A 332 17.69 -10.70 -18.45
C THR A 332 18.58 -11.52 -19.36
N VAL A 333 19.12 -10.86 -20.39
CA VAL A 333 20.09 -11.42 -21.34
C VAL A 333 21.36 -10.60 -21.23
N LEU A 334 22.50 -11.24 -20.97
CA LEU A 334 23.79 -10.58 -20.80
C LEU A 334 24.71 -10.94 -21.96
N ASP A 335 25.13 -9.93 -22.72
CA ASP A 335 26.30 -10.05 -23.57
C ASP A 335 27.55 -9.86 -22.71
N VAL A 336 28.29 -10.95 -22.50
CA VAL A 336 29.48 -10.99 -21.63
C VAL A 336 30.64 -10.22 -22.26
N THR A 337 30.74 -10.23 -23.59
CA THR A 337 31.82 -9.59 -24.33
C THR A 337 31.67 -8.07 -24.27
N SER A 338 30.47 -7.56 -24.56
CA SER A 338 30.18 -6.12 -24.46
C SER A 338 29.83 -5.65 -23.03
N ARG A 339 29.67 -6.60 -22.09
CA ARG A 339 29.23 -6.36 -20.70
C ARG A 339 27.90 -5.60 -20.64
N ARG A 340 26.98 -5.91 -21.56
CA ARG A 340 25.68 -5.24 -21.68
C ARG A 340 24.54 -6.15 -21.23
N PRO A 341 23.82 -5.81 -20.15
CA PRO A 341 22.58 -6.46 -19.82
C PRO A 341 21.43 -5.88 -20.65
N THR A 342 20.63 -6.75 -21.25
CA THR A 342 19.38 -6.44 -21.94
C THR A 342 18.22 -7.04 -21.16
N PHE A 343 17.22 -6.23 -20.85
CA PHE A 343 16.03 -6.65 -20.11
C PHE A 343 14.85 -6.84 -21.05
N LEU A 344 13.97 -7.78 -20.72
CA LEU A 344 12.82 -8.16 -21.52
C LEU A 344 11.50 -7.79 -20.83
N GLY A 345 10.47 -7.50 -21.63
CA GLY A 345 9.08 -7.30 -21.15
C GLY A 345 8.94 -6.28 -20.01
N ALA A 346 8.22 -6.68 -18.96
CA ALA A 346 7.96 -5.82 -17.80
C ALA A 346 9.23 -5.46 -17.01
N THR A 347 10.26 -6.33 -17.01
CA THR A 347 11.54 -6.09 -16.34
C THR A 347 12.24 -4.88 -16.95
N LYS A 348 12.23 -4.76 -18.29
CA LYS A 348 12.77 -3.59 -18.99
C LYS A 348 12.12 -2.29 -18.50
N THR A 349 10.80 -2.23 -18.49
CA THR A 349 10.06 -1.05 -18.02
C THR A 349 10.42 -0.69 -16.58
N ARG A 350 10.50 -1.68 -15.68
CA ARG A 350 10.82 -1.46 -14.25
C ARG A 350 12.25 -0.97 -14.06
N ILE A 351 13.23 -1.57 -14.73
CA ILE A 351 14.63 -1.11 -14.68
C ILE A 351 14.73 0.32 -15.21
N THR A 352 14.13 0.61 -16.37
CA THR A 352 14.14 1.97 -16.93
C THR A 352 13.58 2.99 -15.94
N SER A 353 12.42 2.70 -15.31
CA SER A 353 11.84 3.57 -14.29
C SER A 353 12.75 3.72 -13.07
N LEU A 354 13.39 2.64 -12.60
CA LEU A 354 14.33 2.70 -11.48
C LEU A 354 15.54 3.59 -11.80
N LEU A 355 16.13 3.45 -12.98
CA LEU A 355 17.26 4.27 -13.44
C LEU A 355 16.85 5.75 -13.57
N GLN A 356 15.64 6.04 -14.05
CA GLN A 356 15.11 7.41 -14.08
C GLN A 356 14.98 8.01 -12.67
N ILE A 357 14.46 7.25 -11.70
CA ILE A 357 14.35 7.68 -10.31
C ILE A 357 15.74 8.01 -9.75
N ILE A 358 16.72 7.12 -9.96
CA ILE A 358 18.09 7.33 -9.48
C ILE A 358 18.72 8.54 -10.18
N ALA A 359 18.53 8.70 -11.49
CA ALA A 359 19.03 9.85 -12.22
C ALA A 359 18.45 11.17 -11.68
N SER A 360 17.15 11.19 -11.33
CA SER A 360 16.47 12.37 -10.79
C SER A 360 16.99 12.80 -9.42
N LYS A 361 17.59 11.89 -8.64
CA LYS A 361 18.20 12.17 -7.33
C LYS A 361 19.57 12.86 -7.44
N LYS A 362 20.20 12.85 -8.62
CA LYS A 362 21.48 13.53 -8.92
C LYS A 362 21.40 14.43 -10.17
N PRO A 363 20.55 15.47 -10.19
CA PRO A 363 20.29 16.27 -11.39
C PRO A 363 21.52 17.07 -11.86
N ASN A 364 22.36 17.56 -10.94
CA ASN A 364 23.52 18.40 -11.28
C ASN A 364 24.70 17.60 -11.84
N GLN A 365 24.76 16.29 -11.58
CA GLN A 365 25.81 15.38 -12.06
C GLN A 365 25.36 14.58 -13.29
N ASN A 366 24.05 14.48 -13.52
CA ASN A 366 23.47 13.92 -14.74
C ASN A 366 22.93 15.05 -15.61
N ARG A 367 23.76 15.61 -16.50
CA ARG A 367 23.37 16.58 -17.55
C ARG A 367 22.29 16.05 -18.54
N LEU A 368 21.64 14.93 -18.25
CA LEU A 368 20.59 14.34 -19.06
C LEU A 368 19.20 14.97 -18.84
N VAL A 369 18.97 15.71 -17.75
CA VAL A 369 17.61 16.16 -17.38
C VAL A 369 17.20 17.51 -18.00
N GLN A 370 18.06 18.15 -18.81
CA GLN A 370 17.76 19.49 -19.36
C GLN A 370 17.06 19.53 -20.73
N LEU A 371 16.66 18.40 -21.30
CA LEU A 371 15.81 18.38 -22.51
C LEU A 371 14.72 17.34 -22.34
N ASP A 372 13.56 17.80 -21.85
CA ASP A 372 12.31 17.06 -21.62
C ASP A 372 12.43 15.82 -20.71
N GLY A 373 11.81 15.89 -19.53
CA GLY A 373 11.72 14.80 -18.53
C GLY A 373 10.95 13.54 -18.98
N SER A 374 10.84 13.32 -20.28
CA SER A 374 10.05 12.32 -20.97
C SER A 374 10.91 11.22 -21.59
N GLN A 375 12.23 11.41 -21.75
CA GLN A 375 13.10 10.42 -22.39
C GLN A 375 13.83 9.53 -21.37
N PRO A 376 13.80 8.19 -21.54
CA PRO A 376 14.55 7.26 -20.70
C PRO A 376 16.06 7.47 -20.86
N PRO A 377 16.88 7.23 -19.82
CA PRO A 377 18.33 7.19 -19.99
C PRO A 377 18.69 6.19 -21.08
N PRO A 378 19.59 6.53 -22.02
CA PRO A 378 19.97 5.61 -23.10
C PRO A 378 20.44 4.28 -22.52
N GLU A 379 19.95 3.15 -23.06
CA GLU A 379 20.36 1.79 -22.66
C GLU A 379 21.89 1.61 -22.74
N ASP A 380 22.55 2.41 -23.57
CA ASP A 380 24.01 2.48 -23.72
C ASP A 380 24.78 2.82 -22.43
N ARG A 381 24.09 3.34 -21.41
CA ARG A 381 24.68 3.79 -20.13
C ARG A 381 24.62 2.77 -19.01
N LEU A 382 24.05 1.59 -19.27
CA LEU A 382 23.95 0.52 -18.31
C LEU A 382 24.96 -0.58 -18.63
N TRP A 383 25.80 -0.89 -17.65
CA TRP A 383 26.86 -1.87 -17.76
C TRP A 383 26.68 -2.96 -16.72
N ALA A 384 27.01 -4.19 -17.06
CA ALA A 384 27.18 -5.26 -16.10
C ALA A 384 28.65 -5.37 -15.70
N SER A 385 28.92 -5.55 -14.42
CA SER A 385 30.26 -5.86 -13.92
C SER A 385 30.22 -7.22 -13.26
N LEU A 386 31.09 -8.12 -13.72
CA LEU A 386 31.31 -9.41 -13.09
C LEU A 386 32.69 -9.38 -12.45
N SER A 387 32.78 -9.82 -11.20
CA SER A 387 34.03 -9.84 -10.42
C SER A 387 34.35 -11.25 -9.96
N VAL A 388 35.56 -11.43 -9.40
CA VAL A 388 35.98 -12.68 -8.76
C VAL A 388 35.05 -13.10 -7.61
N ASP A 389 34.33 -12.14 -7.02
CA ASP A 389 33.40 -12.37 -5.92
C ASP A 389 31.97 -12.72 -6.40
N THR A 390 31.73 -12.76 -7.71
CA THR A 390 30.43 -13.15 -8.27
C THR A 390 30.25 -14.67 -8.15
N ASP A 391 29.21 -15.10 -7.40
CA ASP A 391 28.79 -16.51 -7.35
C ASP A 391 28.08 -16.88 -8.66
N LEU A 392 28.69 -17.75 -9.47
CA LEU A 392 28.25 -18.02 -10.83
C LEU A 392 27.93 -19.51 -11.03
N THR A 393 26.70 -19.77 -11.45
CA THR A 393 26.24 -21.09 -11.88
C THR A 393 25.92 -21.05 -13.37
N ILE A 394 26.59 -21.88 -14.17
CA ILE A 394 26.42 -21.95 -15.63
C ILE A 394 25.87 -23.32 -15.98
N ASP A 395 24.71 -23.36 -16.63
CA ASP A 395 24.09 -24.59 -17.12
C ASP A 395 23.86 -25.68 -16.04
N GLY A 396 23.84 -25.27 -14.77
CA GLY A 396 23.65 -26.11 -13.58
C GLY A 396 24.94 -26.46 -12.83
N GLU A 397 26.10 -26.15 -13.40
CA GLU A 397 27.40 -26.40 -12.78
C GLU A 397 27.92 -25.11 -12.14
N ARG A 398 28.51 -25.21 -10.95
CA ARG A 398 29.19 -24.07 -10.32
C ARG A 398 30.54 -23.89 -10.98
N GLU A 399 30.76 -22.72 -11.56
CA GLU A 399 31.98 -22.39 -12.28
C GLU A 399 32.74 -21.28 -11.55
N TYR A 400 34.07 -21.40 -11.48
CA TYR A 400 34.91 -20.37 -10.88
C TYR A 400 35.28 -19.30 -11.91
N PHE A 401 35.13 -18.03 -11.53
CA PHE A 401 35.35 -16.86 -12.39
C PHE A 401 36.67 -16.83 -13.20
N PRO A 402 37.83 -17.32 -12.68
CA PRO A 402 39.09 -17.31 -13.43
C PRO A 402 39.06 -18.12 -14.73
N ASP A 403 38.20 -19.14 -14.83
CA ASP A 403 38.20 -20.06 -15.98
C ASP A 403 37.44 -19.49 -17.19
N ILE A 404 36.54 -18.53 -16.96
CA ILE A 404 35.70 -17.92 -18.01
C ILE A 404 36.45 -16.81 -18.77
N LEU A 405 37.35 -16.08 -18.11
CA LEU A 405 38.17 -15.04 -18.75
C LEU A 405 39.49 -15.58 -19.31
N ARG A 406 39.93 -16.78 -18.93
CA ARG A 406 41.16 -17.41 -19.44
C ARG A 406 41.07 -17.73 -20.94
N ASP A 407 39.89 -18.04 -21.44
CA ASP A 407 39.65 -18.32 -22.87
C ASP A 407 39.73 -17.07 -23.78
N ASN A 408 39.91 -15.87 -23.21
CA ASN A 408 39.86 -14.59 -23.95
C ASN A 408 41.17 -13.79 -23.92
N THR A 409 42.32 -14.41 -23.66
CA THR A 409 43.63 -13.74 -23.80
C THR A 409 44.25 -14.09 -25.16
N PRO A 410 44.23 -13.19 -26.17
CA PRO A 410 45.04 -13.40 -27.35
C PRO A 410 46.50 -13.07 -26.99
N GLY A 411 47.33 -14.12 -26.96
CA GLY A 411 48.79 -13.99 -26.99
C GLY A 411 49.46 -14.00 -25.62
N LEU A 412 49.72 -15.20 -25.09
CA LEU A 412 51.00 -15.50 -24.44
C LEU A 412 51.24 -17.02 -24.51
N GLU A 413 51.76 -17.48 -25.65
CA GLU A 413 52.40 -18.79 -25.75
C GLU A 413 53.90 -18.67 -25.43
N HIS A 414 54.50 -19.82 -25.08
CA HIS A 414 55.90 -20.12 -24.73
C HIS A 414 56.29 -19.87 -23.26
N LEU A 415 56.64 -20.84 -22.41
CA LEU A 415 57.20 -22.20 -22.58
C LEU A 415 56.86 -23.09 -21.36
N ALA A 416 56.37 -24.31 -21.59
CA ALA A 416 56.73 -25.51 -20.83
C ALA A 416 56.11 -26.74 -21.53
N GLU A 417 56.96 -27.59 -22.08
CA GLU A 417 56.62 -28.87 -22.71
C GLU A 417 56.21 -29.91 -21.65
N GLU A 418 55.08 -30.61 -21.85
CA GLU A 418 54.90 -32.08 -21.66
C GLU A 418 53.43 -32.55 -21.93
N PRO A 419 53.14 -33.86 -22.14
CA PRO A 419 52.62 -34.35 -23.42
C PRO A 419 51.09 -34.50 -23.53
N GLN A 420 50.68 -34.48 -24.80
CA GLN A 420 49.30 -34.51 -25.30
C GLN A 420 48.52 -35.79 -24.93
N ARG A 421 47.45 -35.63 -24.14
CA ARG A 421 46.31 -36.57 -24.15
C ARG A 421 45.33 -36.17 -25.24
N LYS A 422 45.02 -37.16 -26.11
CA LYS A 422 44.11 -37.12 -27.28
C LYS A 422 43.02 -36.05 -27.20
N ARG A 423 43.17 -35.02 -28.05
CA ARG A 423 42.15 -33.99 -28.31
C ARG A 423 40.88 -34.63 -28.89
N LYS A 424 39.77 -34.50 -28.17
CA LYS A 424 38.42 -34.66 -28.70
C LYS A 424 38.21 -33.52 -29.71
N ARG A 425 37.69 -33.86 -30.89
CA ARG A 425 37.42 -32.94 -32.01
C ARG A 425 36.75 -31.67 -31.49
N VAL A 426 37.50 -30.55 -31.57
CA VAL A 426 37.07 -29.21 -31.19
C VAL A 426 36.03 -28.77 -32.20
N ASP A 427 34.82 -28.54 -31.72
CA ASP A 427 33.80 -27.79 -32.44
C ASP A 427 34.15 -26.32 -32.22
N GLU A 428 34.67 -25.65 -33.26
CA GLU A 428 34.85 -24.21 -33.30
C GLU A 428 33.51 -23.53 -33.04
N GLY A 429 33.36 -23.00 -31.83
CA GLY A 429 32.15 -22.32 -31.36
C GLY A 429 32.47 -21.53 -30.11
N SER A 430 33.56 -20.76 -30.18
CA SER A 430 33.97 -19.76 -29.18
C SER A 430 32.79 -18.89 -28.80
N ILE A 431 32.46 -18.89 -27.50
CA ILE A 431 31.75 -17.89 -26.66
C ILE A 431 31.17 -16.63 -27.35
N GLU A 432 30.38 -16.77 -28.42
CA GLU A 432 29.71 -15.67 -29.13
C GLU A 432 28.23 -15.53 -28.72
N ARG A 433 27.78 -16.30 -27.73
CA ARG A 433 26.35 -16.42 -27.43
C ARG A 433 25.98 -15.67 -26.14
N PRO A 434 24.91 -14.86 -26.19
CA PRO A 434 24.47 -14.12 -25.02
C PRO A 434 23.99 -15.08 -23.93
N TRP A 435 24.29 -14.73 -22.70
CA TRP A 435 23.91 -15.47 -21.50
C TRP A 435 22.47 -15.15 -21.13
N VAL A 436 21.63 -16.17 -20.97
CA VAL A 436 20.25 -15.99 -20.48
C VAL A 436 20.26 -16.22 -18.97
N ILE A 437 19.97 -15.17 -18.21
CA ILE A 437 20.06 -15.21 -16.75
C ILE A 437 18.71 -15.66 -16.20
N ARG A 438 18.68 -16.84 -15.59
CA ARG A 438 17.48 -17.40 -14.95
C ARG A 438 17.11 -16.58 -13.72
N ASN A 439 18.07 -16.42 -12.82
CA ASN A 439 17.97 -15.60 -11.61
C ASN A 439 19.29 -14.85 -11.41
N GLY A 440 19.22 -13.55 -11.13
CA GLY A 440 20.39 -12.73 -10.89
C GLY A 440 20.19 -11.77 -9.71
N GLN A 441 21.20 -11.68 -8.85
CA GLN A 441 21.29 -10.69 -7.78
C GLN A 441 22.34 -9.64 -8.14
N TRP A 442 21.95 -8.38 -8.10
CA TRP A 442 22.74 -7.27 -8.62
C TRP A 442 22.83 -6.12 -7.62
N ARG A 443 24.04 -5.69 -7.28
CA ARG A 443 24.26 -4.39 -6.63
C ARG A 443 24.23 -3.31 -7.70
N LEU A 444 23.54 -2.20 -7.44
CA LEU A 444 23.48 -1.08 -8.37
C LEU A 444 24.38 0.07 -7.89
N CYS A 445 25.29 0.49 -8.76
CA CYS A 445 26.26 1.54 -8.51
C CYS A 445 26.19 2.61 -9.60
N LEU A 446 26.59 3.83 -9.25
CA LEU A 446 26.82 4.93 -10.18
C LEU A 446 28.32 5.15 -10.31
N GLN A 447 28.81 5.28 -11.55
CA GLN A 447 30.21 5.59 -11.82
C GLN A 447 30.33 6.81 -12.74
N PRO A 448 31.29 7.71 -12.48
CA PRO A 448 31.58 8.83 -13.37
C PRO A 448 32.07 8.32 -14.73
N ARG A 449 31.60 8.95 -15.81
CA ARG A 449 32.11 8.63 -17.15
C ARG A 449 33.54 9.14 -17.31
N ALA A 450 34.36 8.37 -18.02
CA ALA A 450 35.75 8.75 -18.33
C ALA A 450 35.87 10.09 -19.10
N LYS A 451 34.84 10.46 -19.86
CA LYS A 451 34.76 11.74 -20.60
C LYS A 451 34.23 12.91 -19.74
N GLY A 452 33.86 12.67 -18.48
CA GLY A 452 33.36 13.69 -17.55
C GLY A 452 31.95 14.24 -17.87
N ASP A 453 31.23 13.63 -18.82
CA ASP A 453 29.96 14.12 -19.35
C ASP A 453 28.71 13.49 -18.70
N GLY A 454 28.87 12.83 -17.54
CA GLY A 454 27.76 12.31 -16.73
C GLY A 454 28.12 11.05 -15.94
N MET A 455 27.09 10.33 -15.49
CA MET A 455 27.22 9.03 -14.82
C MET A 455 26.79 7.87 -15.72
N ASP A 456 27.48 6.74 -15.57
CA ASP A 456 27.04 5.44 -16.02
C ASP A 456 26.48 4.62 -14.84
N PHE A 457 25.52 3.76 -15.15
CA PHE A 457 24.96 2.82 -14.20
C PHE A 457 25.69 1.49 -14.33
N VAL A 458 26.11 0.92 -13.20
CA VAL A 458 26.82 -0.36 -13.17
C VAL A 458 26.05 -1.34 -12.29
N MET A 459 25.58 -2.43 -12.89
CA MET A 459 25.01 -3.57 -12.20
C MET A 459 26.12 -4.57 -11.89
N VAL A 460 26.58 -4.57 -10.64
CA VAL A 460 27.61 -5.49 -10.16
C VAL A 460 26.95 -6.81 -9.77
N ALA A 461 27.32 -7.87 -10.48
CA ALA A 461 26.81 -9.21 -10.24
C ALA A 461 27.26 -9.73 -8.87
N VAL A 462 26.29 -10.08 -8.02
CA VAL A 462 26.51 -10.74 -6.73
C VAL A 462 26.40 -12.24 -6.91
N LYS A 463 25.32 -12.68 -7.55
CA LYS A 463 25.03 -14.08 -7.82
C LYS A 463 24.26 -14.21 -9.12
N LEU A 464 24.69 -15.10 -10.02
CA LEU A 464 24.03 -15.34 -11.30
C LEU A 464 23.83 -16.84 -11.54
N ASP A 465 22.61 -17.21 -11.93
CA ASP A 465 22.28 -18.52 -12.48
C ASP A 465 21.94 -18.36 -13.97
N VAL A 466 22.69 -19.02 -14.84
CA VAL A 466 22.78 -18.69 -16.26
C VAL A 466 22.62 -19.92 -17.16
N PHE A 467 21.88 -19.75 -18.25
CA PHE A 467 21.84 -20.66 -19.39
C PHE A 467 22.66 -20.12 -20.56
N THR A 468 23.54 -20.95 -21.11
CA THR A 468 24.30 -20.61 -22.34
C THR A 468 23.66 -21.20 -23.61
N ARG A 469 22.82 -22.23 -23.44
CA ARG A 469 22.20 -22.97 -24.55
C ARG A 469 20.72 -23.22 -24.29
N GLN A 470 19.91 -23.06 -25.34
CA GLN A 470 18.47 -23.38 -25.30
C GLN A 470 18.22 -24.85 -24.90
N ARG A 471 19.10 -25.78 -25.30
CA ARG A 471 18.99 -27.19 -24.89
C ARG A 471 19.07 -27.37 -23.38
N THR A 472 20.01 -26.70 -22.72
CA THR A 472 20.18 -26.78 -21.25
C THR A 472 18.99 -26.15 -20.54
N ARG A 473 18.56 -24.97 -21.00
CA ARG A 473 17.34 -24.32 -20.51
C ARG A 473 16.12 -25.25 -20.61
N ASN A 474 15.90 -25.86 -21.79
CA ASN A 474 14.80 -26.81 -22.00
C ASN A 474 14.91 -28.03 -21.08
N ARG A 475 16.11 -28.55 -20.83
CA ARG A 475 16.35 -29.68 -19.91
C ARG A 475 15.95 -29.36 -18.47
N MET A 476 16.13 -28.10 -18.04
CA MET A 476 15.80 -27.67 -16.68
C MET A 476 14.35 -27.22 -16.50
N ARG A 477 13.57 -27.10 -17.58
CA ARG A 477 12.16 -26.75 -17.49
C ARG A 477 11.38 -27.90 -16.84
N THR A 478 10.83 -27.62 -15.68
CA THR A 478 9.86 -28.46 -15.01
C THR A 478 8.46 -27.90 -15.27
N PHE A 479 7.46 -28.77 -15.35
CA PHE A 479 6.06 -28.37 -15.45
C PHE A 479 5.24 -29.30 -14.56
N LEU A 480 4.43 -28.72 -13.66
CA LEU A 480 3.59 -29.43 -12.70
C LEU A 480 4.34 -30.40 -11.76
N GLY A 481 5.33 -29.89 -11.03
CA GLY A 481 5.83 -30.54 -9.80
C GLY A 481 6.66 -31.82 -9.99
N SER A 482 7.49 -31.89 -11.04
CA SER A 482 8.63 -32.82 -11.06
C SER A 482 9.69 -32.43 -10.04
#